data_AF-A0A3A5HA15-F1
#
_entry.id   AF-A0A3A5HA15-F1
#
_cell.length_a   1.000
_cell.length_b   1.000
_cell.length_c   1.000
_cell.angle_alpha   90.00
_cell.angle_beta   90.00
_cell.angle_gamma   90.00
#
_symmetry.space_group_name_H-M   'P 1'
#
loop_
_entity.id
_entity.type
_entity.pdbx_description
1 polymer ?
#
loop_
_entity_poly.entity_id
_entity_poly.type
_entity_poly.pdbx_seq_one_letter_code
_entity_poly.pdbx_strand_id
1 'polypeptide(L)'
;MTVGRVAPPARAAAVKSVGAVVQRWVDAAYLTPSGDVAAAFPGFTPGAAELAARDRGVTTFGGTADAELVPDASSIKVDLLGTEGKARGATARVALTLDPEGEDKGATKISGRLTLVPEGPGWRIFGYELQRQSPDTRSRRVMAGDVGKETVWILAVGSDARRGQPVLRSRGDAIQMVGLNTRTGAATTIGVPRDSWVSIPGYGSNRINAALYFGGPKAMGRTVGNLVGVQPDHVIVASFWGLSETVDAIGRIVVNSKRAFSDQYLQPGFRKGRNRINGPSAVNFSRIRKSLPGGDFDRSANQQETLRAIQAAIGLGIAKPGFLETGAFAAHRKLETGMSITEVFRIAQAVASIDPRKTSGCVVQGSIGNVNGASIVFPNTAAARRYGDDARKDAQIKRC
;
A
#
# COMPACT_ATOMS: atom_id res chain seq x y z
N MET A 1 15.96 -4.24 22.78
CA MET A 1 15.03 -3.15 22.41
C MET A 1 13.64 -3.74 22.27
N THR A 2 12.76 -3.52 23.23
CA THR A 2 11.41 -4.10 23.25
C THR A 2 10.46 -3.18 22.50
N VAL A 3 10.03 -3.58 21.32
CA VAL A 3 8.87 -2.99 20.63
C VAL A 3 7.64 -3.25 21.52
N GLY A 4 6.83 -2.23 21.81
CA GLY A 4 5.48 -2.44 22.35
C GLY A 4 5.23 -2.17 23.84
N ARG A 5 6.15 -1.58 24.62
CA ARG A 5 5.81 -1.09 25.99
C ARG A 5 6.02 0.42 26.12
N VAL A 6 4.91 1.16 26.21
CA VAL A 6 4.87 2.55 26.70
C VAL A 6 4.89 2.52 28.23
N ALA A 7 5.65 3.41 28.88
CA ALA A 7 5.69 3.47 30.35
C ALA A 7 4.28 3.74 30.93
N PRO A 8 3.87 3.13 32.06
CA PRO A 8 2.48 3.22 32.54
C PRO A 8 1.93 4.66 32.72
N PRO A 9 2.69 5.62 33.29
CA PRO A 9 2.22 7.01 33.40
C PRO A 9 2.06 7.68 32.02
N ALA A 10 3.03 7.48 31.12
CA ALA A 10 2.98 7.98 29.75
C ALA A 10 1.83 7.36 28.95
N ARG A 11 1.49 6.09 29.22
CA ARG A 11 0.37 5.37 28.61
C ARG A 11 -0.97 5.99 29.03
N ALA A 12 -1.18 6.22 30.33
CA ALA A 12 -2.42 6.83 30.82
C ALA A 12 -2.64 8.24 30.25
N ALA A 13 -1.59 9.06 30.24
CA ALA A 13 -1.63 10.41 29.67
C ALA A 13 -1.94 10.39 28.16
N ALA A 14 -1.28 9.50 27.40
CA ALA A 14 -1.50 9.36 25.97
C ALA A 14 -2.92 8.85 25.64
N VAL A 15 -3.43 7.85 26.38
CA VAL A 15 -4.81 7.34 26.20
C VAL A 15 -5.83 8.45 26.43
N LYS A 16 -5.68 9.24 27.51
CA LYS A 16 -6.57 10.37 27.81
C LYS A 16 -6.54 11.44 26.72
N SER A 17 -5.34 11.82 26.26
CA SER A 17 -5.17 12.86 25.23
C SER A 17 -5.72 12.43 23.86
N VAL A 18 -5.44 11.18 23.46
CA VAL A 18 -6.01 10.58 22.24
C VAL A 18 -7.54 10.51 22.31
N GLY A 19 -8.08 10.01 23.43
CA GLY A 19 -9.52 9.95 23.65
C GLY A 19 -10.18 11.32 23.51
N ALA A 20 -9.58 12.37 24.07
CA ALA A 20 -10.10 13.73 23.95
C ALA A 20 -10.09 14.29 22.51
N VAL A 21 -9.09 13.93 21.69
CA VAL A 21 -9.05 14.32 20.27
C VAL A 21 -10.18 13.65 19.50
N VAL A 22 -10.39 12.35 19.74
CA VAL A 22 -11.45 11.59 19.09
C VAL A 22 -12.83 12.07 19.54
N GLN A 23 -13.01 12.34 20.83
CA GLN A 23 -14.27 12.86 21.36
C GLN A 23 -14.61 14.21 20.73
N ARG A 24 -13.67 15.15 20.64
CA ARG A 24 -13.91 16.45 19.99
C ARG A 24 -14.35 16.31 18.53
N TRP A 25 -13.80 15.34 17.81
CA TRP A 25 -14.28 15.04 16.45
C TRP A 25 -15.71 14.48 16.47
N VAL A 26 -16.00 13.50 17.33
CA VAL A 26 -17.36 12.96 17.46
C VAL A 26 -18.35 14.07 17.76
N ASP A 27 -18.00 14.96 18.70
CA ASP A 27 -18.83 16.08 19.10
C ASP A 27 -19.09 17.01 17.90
N ALA A 28 -18.04 17.50 17.25
CA ALA A 28 -18.17 18.44 16.15
C ALA A 28 -18.80 17.85 14.88
N ALA A 29 -18.60 16.56 14.61
CA ALA A 29 -19.05 15.92 13.38
C ALA A 29 -20.47 15.33 13.45
N TYR A 30 -20.93 14.99 14.66
CA TYR A 30 -22.20 14.26 14.86
C TYR A 30 -23.12 14.85 15.93
N LEU A 31 -22.60 15.47 17.01
CA LEU A 31 -23.43 16.01 18.10
C LEU A 31 -23.83 17.47 17.89
N THR A 32 -22.87 18.30 17.47
CA THR A 32 -23.06 19.75 17.31
C THR A 32 -22.57 20.22 15.93
N PRO A 33 -23.11 19.66 14.83
CA PRO A 33 -22.66 20.03 13.49
C PRO A 33 -22.97 21.50 13.21
N SER A 34 -21.95 22.31 12.99
CA SER A 34 -22.07 23.76 12.76
C SER A 34 -22.51 24.15 11.33
N GLY A 35 -22.78 23.17 10.47
CA GLY A 35 -22.98 23.37 9.02
C GLY A 35 -21.70 23.64 8.23
N ASP A 36 -20.64 24.15 8.88
CA ASP A 36 -19.30 24.23 8.31
C ASP A 36 -18.57 22.89 8.42
N VAL A 37 -18.32 22.27 7.28
CA VAL A 37 -17.64 20.97 7.21
C VAL A 37 -16.18 21.06 7.63
N ALA A 38 -15.52 22.21 7.51
CA ALA A 38 -14.16 22.35 8.01
C ALA A 38 -14.12 22.28 9.55
N ALA A 39 -15.15 22.81 10.21
CA ALA A 39 -15.29 22.78 11.67
C ALA A 39 -15.58 21.38 12.22
N ALA A 40 -16.05 20.45 11.38
CA ALA A 40 -16.36 19.07 11.79
C ALA A 40 -15.13 18.21 12.11
N PHE A 41 -13.92 18.64 11.75
CA PHE A 41 -12.71 17.82 11.89
C PHE A 41 -11.64 18.41 12.84
N PRO A 42 -12.02 18.83 14.08
CA PRO A 42 -11.06 19.35 15.03
C PRO A 42 -10.07 18.24 15.42
N GLY A 43 -8.77 18.52 15.25
CA GLY A 43 -7.70 17.56 15.54
C GLY A 43 -7.37 16.60 14.40
N PHE A 44 -7.98 16.70 13.23
CA PHE A 44 -7.45 16.04 12.02
C PHE A 44 -6.24 16.79 11.50
N THR A 45 -5.25 16.13 10.91
CA THR A 45 -4.23 16.82 10.10
C THR A 45 -4.90 17.46 8.87
N PRO A 46 -4.33 18.53 8.27
CA PRO A 46 -4.97 19.19 7.13
C PRO A 46 -5.34 18.24 5.98
N GLY A 47 -4.46 17.30 5.65
CA GLY A 47 -4.73 16.30 4.61
C GLY A 47 -5.80 15.29 5.01
N ALA A 48 -5.84 14.86 6.28
CA ALA A 48 -6.88 13.97 6.76
C ALA A 48 -8.25 14.66 6.82
N ALA A 49 -8.29 15.94 7.19
CA ALA A 49 -9.50 16.74 7.19
C ALA A 49 -10.08 16.91 5.78
N GLU A 50 -9.23 17.14 4.77
CA GLU A 50 -9.67 17.24 3.37
C GLU A 50 -10.29 15.93 2.87
N LEU A 51 -9.67 14.79 3.19
CA LEU A 51 -10.22 13.47 2.86
C LEU A 51 -11.54 13.22 3.60
N ALA A 52 -11.57 13.48 4.91
CA ALA A 52 -12.76 13.30 5.72
C ALA A 52 -13.92 14.18 5.23
N ALA A 53 -13.64 15.40 4.77
CA ALA A 53 -14.62 16.29 4.17
C ALA A 53 -15.20 15.79 2.84
N ARG A 54 -14.53 14.84 2.15
CA ARG A 54 -15.05 14.16 0.95
C ARG A 54 -15.86 12.92 1.30
N ASP A 55 -15.52 12.24 2.40
CA ASP A 55 -16.19 11.02 2.87
C ASP A 55 -17.32 11.29 3.88
N ARG A 56 -18.07 12.39 3.70
CA ARG A 56 -19.10 12.88 4.66
C ARG A 56 -20.15 11.85 5.03
N GLY A 57 -20.37 10.84 4.20
CA GLY A 57 -21.31 9.75 4.49
C GLY A 57 -20.92 8.90 5.70
N VAL A 58 -19.64 8.88 6.10
CA VAL A 58 -19.13 8.07 7.23
C VAL A 58 -18.30 8.87 8.24
N THR A 59 -17.92 10.10 7.92
CA THR A 59 -17.06 10.95 8.76
C THR A 59 -17.81 12.10 9.44
N THR A 60 -19.02 12.41 8.97
CA THR A 60 -19.96 13.36 9.54
C THR A 60 -21.38 12.84 9.37
N PHE A 61 -22.37 13.64 9.76
CA PHE A 61 -23.78 13.34 9.54
C PHE A 61 -24.18 13.21 8.05
N GLY A 62 -23.37 13.71 7.11
CA GLY A 62 -23.66 13.62 5.67
C GLY A 62 -24.59 14.70 5.12
N GLY A 63 -24.89 15.76 5.89
CA GLY A 63 -25.60 16.95 5.41
C GLY A 63 -27.13 16.84 5.35
N THR A 64 -27.74 15.78 5.88
CA THR A 64 -29.19 15.71 6.11
C THR A 64 -29.50 16.45 7.42
N ALA A 65 -29.95 17.71 7.31
CA ALA A 65 -30.19 18.60 8.44
C ALA A 65 -31.43 18.23 9.30
N ASP A 66 -32.21 17.23 8.88
CA ASP A 66 -33.58 17.03 9.41
C ASP A 66 -33.76 15.76 10.26
N ALA A 67 -32.68 15.07 10.64
CA ALA A 67 -32.77 13.99 11.62
C ALA A 67 -31.99 14.39 12.88
N GLU A 68 -32.69 14.54 13.99
CA GLU A 68 -32.07 14.63 15.30
C GLU A 68 -31.61 13.20 15.65
N LEU A 69 -30.35 12.86 15.32
CA LEU A 69 -29.76 11.60 15.80
C LEU A 69 -29.19 11.84 17.18
N VAL A 70 -29.77 11.23 18.20
CA VAL A 70 -29.16 11.16 19.53
C VAL A 70 -28.15 10.01 19.49
N PRO A 71 -26.84 10.25 19.67
CA PRO A 71 -25.93 9.13 19.83
C PRO A 71 -26.13 8.52 21.21
N ASP A 72 -26.78 7.36 21.21
CA ASP A 72 -27.11 6.57 22.39
C ASP A 72 -25.86 5.99 23.09
N ALA A 73 -24.80 5.71 22.30
CA ALA A 73 -23.53 5.25 22.85
C ALA A 73 -22.34 5.55 21.93
N SER A 74 -21.33 6.24 22.45
CA SER A 74 -19.99 6.29 21.86
C SER A 74 -19.02 5.44 22.69
N SER A 75 -18.38 4.44 22.08
CA SER A 75 -17.27 3.73 22.71
C SER A 75 -15.96 4.06 22.01
N ILE A 76 -14.96 4.50 22.79
CA ILE A 76 -13.61 4.81 22.30
C ILE A 76 -12.62 3.89 23.02
N LYS A 77 -11.99 2.97 22.27
CA LYS A 77 -10.90 2.13 22.79
C LYS A 77 -9.59 2.52 22.13
N VAL A 78 -8.60 2.90 22.93
CA VAL A 78 -7.31 3.39 22.44
C VAL A 78 -6.23 2.32 22.62
N ASP A 79 -5.61 1.92 21.51
CA ASP A 79 -4.38 1.15 21.48
C ASP A 79 -3.21 2.09 21.17
N LEU A 80 -2.12 1.99 21.93
CA LEU A 80 -0.92 2.78 21.68
C LEU A 80 0.17 1.93 21.02
N LEU A 81 0.84 2.52 20.03
CA LEU A 81 2.10 2.02 19.50
C LEU A 81 3.25 2.80 20.15
N GLY A 82 4.20 2.09 20.76
CA GLY A 82 5.33 2.70 21.45
C GLY A 82 6.68 2.10 21.09
N THR A 83 7.68 2.96 21.01
CA THR A 83 9.10 2.62 20.91
C THR A 83 9.87 3.39 21.98
N GLU A 84 10.85 2.74 22.62
CA GLU A 84 11.71 3.38 23.62
C GLU A 84 10.94 4.06 24.78
N GLY A 85 9.83 3.43 25.22
CA GLY A 85 9.01 3.93 26.32
C GLY A 85 8.09 5.11 25.97
N LYS A 86 8.16 5.64 24.75
CA LYS A 86 7.34 6.77 24.27
C LYS A 86 6.24 6.29 23.33
N ALA A 87 5.07 6.90 23.42
CA ALA A 87 4.00 6.69 22.44
C ALA A 87 4.38 7.39 21.12
N ARG A 88 4.30 6.64 20.01
CA ARG A 88 4.65 7.12 18.65
C ARG A 88 3.46 7.13 17.70
N GLY A 89 2.41 6.39 18.03
CA GLY A 89 1.17 6.34 17.30
C GLY A 89 0.07 5.81 18.20
N ALA A 90 -1.19 6.03 17.81
CA ALA A 90 -2.34 5.47 18.47
C ALA A 90 -3.38 5.02 17.44
N THR A 91 -4.14 4.00 17.79
CA THR A 91 -5.35 3.61 17.07
C THR A 91 -6.51 3.72 18.03
N ALA A 92 -7.48 4.57 17.72
CA ALA A 92 -8.73 4.65 18.44
C ALA A 92 -9.80 3.86 17.67
N ARG A 93 -10.35 2.82 18.28
CA ARG A 93 -11.56 2.16 17.78
C ARG A 93 -12.76 2.96 18.24
N VAL A 94 -13.61 3.31 17.29
CA VAL A 94 -14.85 4.04 17.52
C VAL A 94 -16.04 3.19 17.12
N ALA A 95 -17.07 3.22 17.93
CA ALA A 95 -18.40 2.72 17.59
C ALA A 95 -19.41 3.76 18.07
N LEU A 96 -20.21 4.25 17.13
CA LEU A 96 -21.26 5.23 17.30
C LEU A 96 -22.56 4.57 16.84
N THR A 97 -23.57 4.62 17.70
CA THR A 97 -24.95 4.31 17.31
C THR A 97 -25.66 5.64 17.16
N LEU A 98 -26.28 5.88 16.00
CA LEU A 98 -27.05 7.07 15.72
C LEU A 98 -28.51 6.65 15.59
N ASP A 99 -29.36 7.12 16.51
CA ASP A 99 -30.78 6.75 16.56
C ASP A 99 -31.65 7.94 16.15
N PRO A 100 -32.44 7.86 15.06
CA PRO A 100 -33.34 8.93 14.69
C PRO A 100 -34.52 8.95 15.65
N GLU A 101 -34.68 10.03 16.41
CA GLU A 101 -35.89 10.19 17.21
C GLU A 101 -37.13 10.16 16.29
N GLY A 102 -38.00 9.16 16.50
CA GLY A 102 -39.38 9.21 16.02
C GLY A 102 -39.81 8.27 14.88
N GLU A 103 -38.97 7.38 14.34
CA GLU A 103 -39.43 6.38 13.36
C GLU A 103 -38.76 5.00 13.52
N ASP A 104 -39.53 3.92 13.31
CA ASP A 104 -39.15 2.49 13.27
C ASP A 104 -38.13 2.12 12.15
N LYS A 105 -37.26 3.06 11.75
CA LYS A 105 -36.29 2.90 10.65
C LYS A 105 -34.97 2.23 11.05
N GLY A 106 -34.76 2.00 12.35
CA GLY A 106 -33.61 1.29 12.91
C GLY A 106 -32.32 2.12 12.97
N ALA A 107 -31.50 1.88 13.99
CA ALA A 107 -30.30 2.67 14.26
C ALA A 107 -29.22 2.51 13.18
N THR A 108 -28.61 3.64 12.78
CA THR A 108 -27.41 3.65 11.93
C THR A 108 -26.18 3.44 12.80
N LYS A 109 -25.30 2.51 12.43
CA LYS A 109 -24.05 2.28 13.16
C LYS A 109 -22.85 2.77 12.37
N ILE A 110 -22.07 3.67 12.95
CA ILE A 110 -20.76 4.04 12.43
C ILE A 110 -19.73 3.36 13.30
N SER A 111 -18.91 2.50 12.70
CA SER A 111 -17.84 1.83 13.43
C SER A 111 -16.56 1.80 12.62
N GLY A 112 -15.44 1.77 13.32
CA GLY A 112 -14.16 1.70 12.64
C GLY A 112 -13.00 2.15 13.49
N ARG A 113 -11.95 2.63 12.82
CA ARG A 113 -10.69 3.00 13.45
C ARG A 113 -10.26 4.36 12.98
N LEU A 114 -9.73 5.14 13.91
CA LEU A 114 -8.98 6.35 13.66
C LEU A 114 -7.52 6.08 14.01
N THR A 115 -6.61 6.53 13.17
CA THR A 115 -5.17 6.45 13.43
C THR A 115 -4.67 7.85 13.76
N LEU A 116 -3.93 7.96 14.87
CA LEU A 116 -3.44 9.21 15.40
C LEU A 116 -1.91 9.19 15.55
N VAL A 117 -1.32 10.37 15.35
CA VAL A 117 0.10 10.65 15.58
C VAL A 117 0.28 11.78 16.59
N PRO A 118 1.37 11.78 17.36
CA PRO A 118 1.76 12.94 18.14
C PRO A 118 2.06 14.15 17.25
N GLU A 119 1.51 15.31 17.59
CA GLU A 119 1.88 16.61 17.00
C GLU A 119 2.03 17.64 18.12
N GLY A 120 3.26 18.13 18.33
CA GLY A 120 3.59 18.95 19.49
C GLY A 120 3.29 18.24 20.82
N PRO A 121 2.64 18.89 21.80
CA PRO A 121 2.20 18.25 23.04
C PRO A 121 0.90 17.42 22.88
N GLY A 122 0.29 17.45 21.69
CA GLY A 122 -1.01 16.85 21.42
C GLY A 122 -0.96 15.67 20.45
N TRP A 123 -2.15 15.30 19.98
CA TRP A 123 -2.34 14.22 19.01
C TRP A 123 -3.22 14.71 17.86
N ARG A 124 -2.98 14.18 16.67
CA ARG A 124 -3.84 14.44 15.50
C ARG A 124 -4.23 13.17 14.78
N ILE A 125 -5.48 13.14 14.32
CA ILE A 125 -6.01 12.10 13.45
C ILE A 125 -5.43 12.33 12.06
N PHE A 126 -4.69 11.36 11.55
CA PHE A 126 -4.12 11.43 10.21
C PHE A 126 -4.75 10.41 9.25
N GLY A 127 -5.54 9.46 9.75
CA GLY A 127 -6.24 8.50 8.91
C GLY A 127 -7.43 7.88 9.63
N TYR A 128 -8.36 7.36 8.84
CA TYR A 128 -9.56 6.70 9.35
C TYR A 128 -10.00 5.58 8.40
N GLU A 129 -10.58 4.53 8.98
CA GLU A 129 -11.29 3.46 8.27
C GLU A 129 -12.62 3.30 9.00
N LEU A 130 -13.62 4.01 8.52
CA LEU A 130 -14.97 4.04 9.10
C LEU A 130 -15.94 3.35 8.14
N GLN A 131 -16.91 2.67 8.73
CA GLN A 131 -18.00 2.03 8.00
C GLN A 131 -19.31 2.50 8.59
N ARG A 132 -20.21 2.95 7.73
CA ARG A 132 -21.61 3.17 8.05
C ARG A 132 -22.38 1.92 7.67
N GLN A 133 -22.95 1.26 8.66
CA GLN A 133 -23.90 0.20 8.49
C GLN A 133 -25.29 0.81 8.60
N SER A 134 -25.97 0.96 7.47
CA SER A 134 -27.40 1.20 7.45
C SER A 134 -28.13 -0.16 7.34
N PRO A 135 -29.39 -0.25 7.79
CA PRO A 135 -30.19 -1.47 7.69
C PRO A 135 -30.26 -2.08 6.28
N ASP A 136 -30.08 -1.28 5.22
CA ASP A 136 -30.31 -1.65 3.82
C ASP A 136 -29.03 -2.03 3.00
N THR A 137 -27.81 -1.86 3.53
CA THR A 137 -26.59 -1.86 2.70
C THR A 137 -25.77 -3.17 2.64
N ARG A 138 -26.34 -4.34 2.90
CA ARG A 138 -25.56 -5.62 2.94
C ARG A 138 -24.88 -6.05 1.63
N SER A 139 -25.09 -5.37 0.50
CA SER A 139 -24.66 -5.82 -0.83
C SER A 139 -23.82 -4.81 -1.62
N ARG A 140 -22.54 -4.60 -1.27
CA ARG A 140 -21.52 -4.04 -2.18
C ARG A 140 -20.09 -4.16 -1.62
N ARG A 141 -19.40 -5.25 -1.92
CA ARG A 141 -17.92 -5.33 -1.84
C ARG A 141 -17.39 -6.02 -3.08
N VAL A 142 -16.62 -5.29 -3.89
CA VAL A 142 -15.82 -5.85 -4.99
C VAL A 142 -14.38 -5.39 -4.79
N MET A 143 -13.54 -6.35 -4.36
CA MET A 143 -12.07 -6.37 -4.40
C MET A 143 -11.31 -5.29 -3.62
N ALA A 144 -11.54 -5.21 -2.31
CA ALA A 144 -10.52 -4.82 -1.33
C ALA A 144 -10.24 -6.06 -0.48
N GLY A 145 -9.04 -6.65 -0.61
CA GLY A 145 -8.62 -7.80 0.20
C GLY A 145 -8.38 -7.40 1.67
N ASP A 146 -8.51 -8.35 2.58
CA ASP A 146 -8.22 -8.11 4.00
C ASP A 146 -6.71 -8.03 4.25
N VAL A 147 -6.23 -6.85 4.61
CA VAL A 147 -4.86 -6.59 5.09
C VAL A 147 -4.56 -7.22 6.47
N GLY A 148 -5.55 -7.85 7.11
CA GLY A 148 -5.43 -8.65 8.34
C GLY A 148 -5.02 -10.12 8.13
N LYS A 149 -4.81 -10.56 6.89
CA LYS A 149 -4.27 -11.91 6.62
C LYS A 149 -2.85 -12.06 7.17
N GLU A 150 -2.51 -13.27 7.59
CA GLU A 150 -1.13 -13.59 7.99
C GLU A 150 -0.13 -13.35 6.85
N THR A 151 -0.53 -13.65 5.61
CA THR A 151 0.25 -13.34 4.41
C THR A 151 -0.61 -12.52 3.45
N VAL A 152 -0.12 -11.34 3.10
CA VAL A 152 -0.75 -10.41 2.14
C VAL A 152 0.03 -10.47 0.83
N TRP A 153 -0.67 -10.62 -0.29
CA TRP A 153 -0.10 -10.65 -1.63
C TRP A 153 -0.40 -9.36 -2.40
N ILE A 154 0.66 -8.69 -2.85
CA ILE A 154 0.58 -7.42 -3.58
C ILE A 154 1.23 -7.61 -4.93
N LEU A 155 0.52 -7.34 -6.00
CA LEU A 155 1.13 -7.19 -7.31
C LEU A 155 1.59 -5.74 -7.51
N ALA A 156 2.89 -5.52 -7.47
CA ALA A 156 3.50 -4.23 -7.80
C ALA A 156 3.79 -4.16 -9.30
N VAL A 157 3.18 -3.18 -9.97
CA VAL A 157 3.25 -2.98 -11.42
C VAL A 157 3.84 -1.61 -11.75
N GLY A 158 4.87 -1.56 -12.59
CA GLY A 158 5.36 -0.32 -13.17
C GLY A 158 4.73 -0.09 -14.55
N SER A 159 3.93 0.96 -14.69
CA SER A 159 3.30 1.35 -15.95
C SER A 159 4.27 2.14 -16.84
N ASP A 160 4.28 1.85 -18.14
CA ASP A 160 5.06 2.57 -19.15
C ASP A 160 4.42 3.87 -19.65
N ALA A 161 3.33 4.30 -18.99
CA ALA A 161 2.59 5.51 -19.32
C ALA A 161 3.49 6.75 -19.39
N ARG A 162 3.37 7.47 -20.49
CA ARG A 162 3.99 8.78 -20.73
C ARG A 162 3.05 9.91 -20.29
N ARG A 163 3.56 11.14 -20.29
CA ARG A 163 2.77 12.32 -19.92
C ARG A 163 1.50 12.37 -20.76
N GLY A 164 0.33 12.44 -20.11
CA GLY A 164 -0.98 12.44 -20.76
C GLY A 164 -1.57 11.06 -21.08
N GLN A 165 -0.83 9.96 -20.84
CA GLN A 165 -1.35 8.61 -21.04
C GLN A 165 -1.99 8.05 -19.76
N PRO A 166 -3.02 7.20 -19.89
CA PRO A 166 -3.69 6.59 -18.76
C PRO A 166 -2.80 5.53 -18.09
N VAL A 167 -2.31 5.82 -16.87
CA VAL A 167 -1.42 4.94 -16.09
C VAL A 167 -1.99 3.51 -15.96
N LEU A 168 -3.30 3.41 -15.72
CA LEU A 168 -4.00 2.13 -15.53
C LEU A 168 -4.37 1.40 -16.83
N ARG A 169 -4.11 2.00 -17.99
CA ARG A 169 -4.41 1.45 -19.33
C ARG A 169 -3.20 1.56 -20.26
N SER A 170 -2.00 1.49 -19.70
CA SER A 170 -0.72 1.39 -20.39
C SER A 170 -0.10 0.01 -20.14
N ARG A 171 1.08 -0.31 -20.70
CA ARG A 171 1.72 -1.61 -20.49
C ARG A 171 2.40 -1.67 -19.11
N GLY A 172 2.28 -2.82 -18.45
CA GLY A 172 2.96 -3.09 -17.18
C GLY A 172 4.37 -3.63 -17.41
N ASP A 173 5.38 -2.77 -17.38
CA ASP A 173 6.77 -3.06 -17.73
C ASP A 173 7.63 -3.59 -16.57
N ALA A 174 7.20 -3.35 -15.33
CA ALA A 174 7.73 -3.99 -14.13
C ALA A 174 6.61 -4.80 -13.49
N ILE A 175 6.85 -6.08 -13.19
CA ILE A 175 5.81 -7.00 -12.71
C ILE A 175 6.40 -7.82 -11.56
N GLN A 176 6.08 -7.44 -10.34
CA GLN A 176 6.61 -8.08 -9.12
C GLN A 176 5.44 -8.53 -8.25
N MET A 177 5.24 -9.84 -8.13
CA MET A 177 4.32 -10.41 -7.14
C MET A 177 5.04 -10.45 -5.79
N VAL A 178 4.56 -9.68 -4.82
CA VAL A 178 5.17 -9.48 -3.51
C VAL A 178 4.32 -10.18 -2.45
N GLY A 179 4.91 -11.11 -1.71
CA GLY A 179 4.28 -11.73 -0.55
C GLY A 179 4.86 -11.16 0.73
N LEU A 180 4.01 -10.74 1.67
CA LEU A 180 4.41 -10.19 2.97
C LEU A 180 3.77 -11.01 4.09
N ASN A 181 4.56 -11.62 4.96
CA ASN A 181 4.05 -12.29 6.15
C ASN A 181 4.13 -11.34 7.37
N THR A 182 2.97 -10.86 7.80
CA THR A 182 2.83 -9.84 8.85
C THR A 182 3.13 -10.39 10.25
N ARG A 183 3.12 -11.72 10.42
CA ARG A 183 3.42 -12.38 11.70
C ARG A 183 4.90 -12.69 11.87
N THR A 184 5.57 -13.16 10.83
CA THR A 184 6.97 -13.64 10.90
C THR A 184 8.00 -12.60 10.45
N GLY A 185 7.55 -11.53 9.79
CA GLY A 185 8.40 -10.53 9.14
C GLY A 185 9.10 -11.05 7.88
N ALA A 186 8.66 -12.19 7.33
CA ALA A 186 9.21 -12.72 6.08
C ALA A 186 8.58 -12.03 4.86
N ALA A 187 9.34 -11.94 3.77
CA ALA A 187 8.85 -11.40 2.52
C ALA A 187 9.48 -12.07 1.31
N THR A 188 8.74 -12.13 0.21
CA THR A 188 9.25 -12.61 -1.07
C THR A 188 8.85 -11.74 -2.23
N THR A 189 9.59 -11.86 -3.32
CA THR A 189 9.28 -11.24 -4.61
C THR A 189 9.40 -12.27 -5.73
N ILE A 190 8.36 -12.39 -6.56
CA ILE A 190 8.36 -13.20 -7.77
C ILE A 190 8.28 -12.25 -8.95
N GLY A 191 9.42 -12.04 -9.61
CA GLY A 191 9.53 -11.17 -10.77
C GLY A 191 9.12 -11.91 -12.03
N VAL A 192 8.25 -11.30 -12.82
CA VAL A 192 7.78 -11.88 -14.09
C VAL A 192 8.28 -11.03 -15.25
N PRO A 193 9.04 -11.61 -16.21
CA PRO A 193 9.45 -10.89 -17.41
C PRO A 193 8.24 -10.33 -18.15
N ARG A 194 8.31 -9.07 -18.57
CA ARG A 194 7.16 -8.34 -19.14
C ARG A 194 6.66 -8.91 -20.45
N ASP A 195 7.55 -9.59 -21.18
CA ASP A 195 7.32 -10.17 -22.49
C ASP A 195 6.90 -11.66 -22.37
N SER A 196 6.59 -12.15 -21.16
CA SER A 196 6.09 -13.52 -20.94
C SER A 196 4.79 -13.76 -21.71
N TRP A 197 4.78 -14.75 -22.60
CA TRP A 197 3.62 -15.13 -23.39
C TRP A 197 2.67 -16.00 -22.57
N VAL A 198 1.49 -15.49 -22.29
CA VAL A 198 0.50 -16.10 -21.40
C VAL A 198 -0.91 -15.86 -21.91
N SER A 199 -1.86 -16.67 -21.44
CA SER A 199 -3.29 -16.41 -21.64
C SER A 199 -3.75 -15.29 -20.70
N ILE A 200 -4.31 -14.22 -21.27
CA ILE A 200 -4.93 -13.12 -20.54
C ILE A 200 -6.44 -13.39 -20.48
N PRO A 201 -7.04 -13.62 -19.29
CA PRO A 201 -8.45 -13.95 -19.17
C PRO A 201 -9.36 -12.90 -19.82
N GLY A 202 -10.15 -13.32 -20.81
CA GLY A 202 -11.05 -12.45 -21.58
C GLY A 202 -10.42 -11.73 -22.77
N TYR A 203 -9.11 -11.90 -23.03
CA TYR A 203 -8.38 -11.17 -24.08
C TYR A 203 -7.45 -12.06 -24.94
N GLY A 204 -7.49 -13.38 -24.76
CA GLY A 204 -6.65 -14.33 -25.49
C GLY A 204 -5.18 -14.29 -25.04
N SER A 205 -4.30 -14.88 -25.84
CA SER A 205 -2.87 -14.95 -25.52
C SER A 205 -2.12 -13.70 -25.97
N ASN A 206 -1.31 -13.14 -25.08
CA ASN A 206 -0.40 -12.03 -25.40
C ASN A 206 0.80 -12.02 -24.45
N ARG A 207 1.69 -11.06 -24.64
CA ARG A 207 2.68 -10.69 -23.62
C ARG A 207 1.97 -10.18 -22.37
N ILE A 208 2.43 -10.63 -21.22
CA ILE A 208 1.76 -10.38 -19.94
C ILE A 208 1.63 -8.89 -19.61
N ASN A 209 2.56 -8.04 -20.06
CA ASN A 209 2.48 -6.59 -19.86
C ASN A 209 1.24 -5.94 -20.51
N ALA A 210 0.66 -6.57 -21.53
CA ALA A 210 -0.54 -6.07 -22.21
C ALA A 210 -1.80 -6.25 -21.37
N ALA A 211 -1.79 -7.10 -20.32
CA ALA A 211 -2.94 -7.31 -19.46
C ALA A 211 -3.41 -6.02 -18.76
N LEU A 212 -2.47 -5.15 -18.36
CA LEU A 212 -2.79 -3.83 -17.79
C LEU A 212 -3.47 -2.93 -18.84
N TYR A 213 -2.97 -2.90 -20.08
CA TYR A 213 -3.57 -2.14 -21.17
C TYR A 213 -5.01 -2.59 -21.46
N PHE A 214 -5.22 -3.91 -21.60
CA PHE A 214 -6.51 -4.46 -22.00
C PHE A 214 -7.59 -4.37 -20.92
N GLY A 215 -7.27 -4.77 -19.69
CA GLY A 215 -8.27 -4.95 -18.63
C GLY A 215 -7.90 -4.31 -17.30
N GLY A 216 -6.92 -3.41 -17.30
CA GLY A 216 -6.49 -2.67 -16.12
C GLY A 216 -5.90 -3.55 -15.02
N PRO A 217 -5.81 -3.02 -13.78
CA PRO A 217 -5.25 -3.74 -12.63
C PRO A 217 -5.87 -5.11 -12.38
N LYS A 218 -7.19 -5.26 -12.62
CA LYS A 218 -7.91 -6.52 -12.39
C LYS A 218 -7.46 -7.62 -13.35
N ALA A 219 -7.36 -7.32 -14.65
CA ALA A 219 -6.87 -8.31 -15.62
C ALA A 219 -5.38 -8.62 -15.40
N MET A 220 -4.59 -7.61 -15.06
CA MET A 220 -3.18 -7.76 -14.72
C MET A 220 -2.99 -8.70 -13.52
N GLY A 221 -3.70 -8.43 -12.41
CA GLY A 221 -3.69 -9.26 -11.21
C GLY A 221 -4.06 -10.72 -11.48
N ARG A 222 -5.16 -10.95 -12.20
CA ARG A 222 -5.61 -12.30 -12.57
C ARG A 222 -4.61 -13.04 -13.46
N THR A 223 -4.02 -12.35 -14.43
CA THR A 223 -3.08 -12.95 -15.38
C THR A 223 -1.81 -13.40 -14.65
N VAL A 224 -1.21 -12.52 -13.84
CA VAL A 224 -0.02 -12.88 -13.04
C VAL A 224 -0.35 -13.94 -12.01
N GLY A 225 -1.50 -13.83 -11.33
CA GLY A 225 -1.92 -14.82 -10.35
C GLY A 225 -2.18 -16.19 -10.96
N ASN A 226 -2.66 -16.24 -12.21
CA ASN A 226 -2.79 -17.49 -12.96
C ASN A 226 -1.43 -18.08 -13.36
N LEU A 227 -0.42 -17.26 -13.63
CA LEU A 227 0.93 -17.77 -13.94
C LEU A 227 1.62 -18.33 -12.67
N VAL A 228 1.56 -17.58 -11.58
CA VAL A 228 2.27 -17.89 -10.32
C VAL A 228 1.51 -18.87 -9.44
N GLY A 229 0.17 -18.96 -9.59
CA GLY A 229 -0.69 -19.77 -8.73
C GLY A 229 -1.17 -19.10 -7.45
N VAL A 230 -0.79 -17.85 -7.22
CA VAL A 230 -1.27 -17.05 -6.08
C VAL A 230 -1.92 -15.78 -6.61
N GLN A 231 -3.19 -15.57 -6.28
CA GLN A 231 -3.91 -14.35 -6.65
C GLN A 231 -3.49 -13.20 -5.72
N PRO A 232 -3.24 -12.00 -6.25
CA PRO A 232 -2.92 -10.86 -5.42
C PRO A 232 -4.17 -10.35 -4.70
N ASP A 233 -4.01 -9.95 -3.45
CA ASP A 233 -5.03 -9.23 -2.66
C ASP A 233 -5.15 -7.78 -3.14
N HIS A 234 -4.03 -7.17 -3.51
CA HIS A 234 -3.96 -5.79 -4.00
C HIS A 234 -3.09 -5.69 -5.26
N VAL A 235 -3.41 -4.74 -6.12
CA VAL A 235 -2.58 -4.38 -7.27
C VAL A 235 -2.21 -2.91 -7.13
N ILE A 236 -0.92 -2.62 -7.05
CA ILE A 236 -0.39 -1.26 -6.99
C ILE A 236 0.27 -0.96 -8.33
N VAL A 237 -0.16 0.12 -8.99
CA VAL A 237 0.41 0.56 -10.26
C VAL A 237 1.14 1.89 -10.07
N ALA A 238 2.41 1.92 -10.44
CA ALA A 238 3.26 3.11 -10.39
C ALA A 238 3.56 3.62 -11.80
N SER A 239 3.37 4.91 -12.05
CA SER A 239 4.00 5.58 -13.19
C SER A 239 5.47 5.89 -12.88
N PHE A 240 6.24 6.35 -13.87
CA PHE A 240 7.62 6.80 -13.63
C PHE A 240 7.70 7.92 -12.59
N TRP A 241 6.82 8.92 -12.69
CA TRP A 241 6.75 10.02 -11.73
C TRP A 241 6.25 9.54 -10.37
N GLY A 242 5.24 8.67 -10.35
CA GLY A 242 4.70 8.10 -9.12
C GLY A 242 5.76 7.38 -8.30
N LEU A 243 6.56 6.53 -8.95
CA LEU A 243 7.69 5.86 -8.30
C LEU A 243 8.76 6.85 -7.84
N SER A 244 9.14 7.80 -8.72
CA SER A 244 10.17 8.80 -8.40
C SER A 244 9.80 9.62 -7.16
N GLU A 245 8.59 10.19 -7.14
CA GLU A 245 8.12 11.05 -6.07
C GLU A 245 7.88 10.26 -4.77
N THR A 246 7.44 9.00 -4.87
CA THR A 246 7.32 8.13 -3.68
C THR A 246 8.69 7.84 -3.07
N VAL A 247 9.70 7.55 -3.90
CA VAL A 247 11.08 7.33 -3.44
C VAL A 247 11.67 8.62 -2.84
N ASP A 248 11.45 9.77 -3.47
CA ASP A 248 11.95 11.03 -2.91
C ASP A 248 11.28 11.39 -1.57
N ALA A 249 9.99 11.04 -1.39
CA ALA A 249 9.28 11.25 -0.13
C ALA A 249 9.80 10.39 1.03
N ILE A 250 10.20 9.14 0.77
CA ILE A 250 10.87 8.30 1.78
C ILE A 250 12.37 8.64 1.93
N GLY A 251 12.91 9.44 1.01
CA GLY A 251 14.32 9.80 0.91
C GLY A 251 15.15 8.82 0.06
N ARG A 252 16.44 9.16 -0.12
CA ARG A 252 17.34 8.36 -0.96
C ARG A 252 17.46 6.91 -0.48
N ILE A 253 17.34 5.98 -1.41
CA ILE A 253 17.51 4.53 -1.19
C ILE A 253 18.92 4.07 -1.57
N VAL A 254 19.32 2.89 -1.09
CA VAL A 254 20.61 2.29 -1.45
C VAL A 254 20.39 0.94 -2.12
N VAL A 255 20.73 0.85 -3.41
CA VAL A 255 20.67 -0.38 -4.20
C VAL A 255 22.06 -1.01 -4.31
N ASN A 256 22.15 -2.33 -4.34
CA ASN A 256 23.37 -3.07 -4.56
C ASN A 256 23.40 -3.69 -5.95
N SER A 257 24.12 -3.04 -6.88
CA SER A 257 24.22 -3.54 -8.24
C SER A 257 25.22 -4.68 -8.37
N LYS A 258 24.84 -5.78 -9.01
CA LYS A 258 25.73 -6.92 -9.28
C LYS A 258 26.86 -6.58 -10.27
N ARG A 259 26.66 -5.57 -11.12
CA ARG A 259 27.61 -5.16 -12.17
C ARG A 259 27.49 -3.67 -12.49
N ALA A 260 28.49 -3.09 -13.15
CA ALA A 260 28.32 -1.75 -13.71
C ALA A 260 27.44 -1.83 -14.97
N PHE A 261 26.52 -0.88 -15.15
CA PHE A 261 25.68 -0.77 -16.35
C PHE A 261 25.20 0.67 -16.55
N SER A 262 24.92 1.04 -17.79
CA SER A 262 24.44 2.37 -18.18
C SER A 262 23.55 2.29 -19.41
N ASP A 263 22.84 3.36 -19.73
CA ASP A 263 22.06 3.48 -20.96
C ASP A 263 22.21 4.90 -21.50
N GLN A 264 22.43 5.05 -22.80
CA GLN A 264 22.67 6.35 -23.43
C GLN A 264 21.57 7.38 -23.16
N TYR A 265 20.32 6.92 -22.96
CA TYR A 265 19.17 7.79 -22.70
C TYR A 265 18.78 7.86 -21.22
N LEU A 266 19.25 6.93 -20.39
CA LEU A 266 18.94 6.88 -18.95
C LEU A 266 20.24 7.02 -18.15
N GLN A 267 20.61 8.28 -17.91
CA GLN A 267 21.82 8.68 -17.20
C GLN A 267 21.50 9.17 -15.77
N PRO A 268 22.49 9.15 -14.84
CA PRO A 268 23.80 8.51 -14.97
C PRO A 268 23.70 6.97 -14.91
N GLY A 269 24.75 6.29 -15.36
CA GLY A 269 24.91 4.85 -15.14
C GLY A 269 25.14 4.48 -13.66
N PHE A 270 25.18 3.18 -13.39
CA PHE A 270 25.34 2.61 -12.06
C PHE A 270 26.63 1.80 -11.96
N ARG A 271 27.36 1.95 -10.85
CA ARG A 271 28.56 1.17 -10.57
C ARG A 271 28.20 -0.18 -9.95
N LYS A 272 29.10 -1.15 -10.05
CA LYS A 272 29.03 -2.38 -9.24
C LYS A 272 29.05 -2.02 -7.75
N GLY A 273 28.26 -2.72 -6.94
CA GLY A 273 28.15 -2.50 -5.50
C GLY A 273 27.08 -1.49 -5.11
N ARG A 274 27.26 -0.85 -3.96
CA ARG A 274 26.27 0.07 -3.37
C ARG A 274 26.16 1.38 -4.14
N ASN A 275 24.95 1.75 -4.54
CA ASN A 275 24.61 3.02 -5.18
C ASN A 275 23.53 3.70 -4.34
N ARG A 276 23.79 4.93 -3.86
CA ARG A 276 22.80 5.74 -3.15
C ARG A 276 22.07 6.62 -4.15
N ILE A 277 20.77 6.39 -4.33
CA ILE A 277 19.99 6.93 -5.45
C ILE A 277 18.72 7.65 -4.97
N ASN A 278 18.30 8.67 -5.70
CA ASN A 278 17.03 9.38 -5.51
C ASN A 278 15.94 8.79 -6.43
N GLY A 279 14.75 9.37 -6.43
CA GLY A 279 13.60 8.92 -7.21
C GLY A 279 13.87 8.74 -8.70
N PRO A 280 14.40 9.76 -9.42
CA PRO A 280 14.69 9.63 -10.85
C PRO A 280 15.71 8.52 -11.14
N SER A 281 16.75 8.41 -10.31
CA SER A 281 17.75 7.34 -10.44
C SER A 281 17.19 5.96 -10.08
N ALA A 282 16.23 5.84 -9.17
CA ALA A 282 15.54 4.58 -8.88
C ALA A 282 14.68 4.11 -10.05
N VAL A 283 14.01 5.04 -10.74
CA VAL A 283 13.31 4.77 -12.00
C VAL A 283 14.29 4.30 -13.07
N ASN A 284 15.43 4.98 -13.23
CA ASN A 284 16.44 4.59 -14.22
C ASN A 284 17.03 3.20 -13.91
N PHE A 285 17.39 2.93 -12.66
CA PHE A 285 17.91 1.63 -12.22
C PHE A 285 16.95 0.47 -12.56
N SER A 286 15.65 0.71 -12.39
CA SER A 286 14.58 -0.26 -12.68
C SER A 286 14.24 -0.42 -14.16
N ARG A 287 14.69 0.50 -15.03
CA ARG A 287 14.32 0.57 -16.46
C ARG A 287 15.41 0.10 -17.41
N ILE A 288 16.68 0.30 -17.08
CA ILE A 288 17.78 -0.08 -17.96
C ILE A 288 17.74 -1.58 -18.21
N ARG A 289 17.84 -1.96 -19.49
CA ARG A 289 17.72 -3.33 -19.98
C ARG A 289 18.79 -3.69 -20.99
N LYS A 290 19.04 -2.79 -21.96
CA LYS A 290 19.82 -3.08 -23.17
C LYS A 290 21.27 -3.42 -22.90
N SER A 291 21.87 -2.82 -21.87
CA SER A 291 23.25 -3.05 -21.45
C SER A 291 23.41 -4.22 -20.48
N LEU A 292 22.30 -4.86 -20.07
CA LEU A 292 22.33 -6.00 -19.16
C LEU A 292 22.43 -7.30 -19.98
N PRO A 293 23.42 -8.18 -19.71
CA PRO A 293 23.56 -9.43 -20.46
C PRO A 293 22.37 -10.38 -20.35
N GLY A 294 21.70 -10.43 -19.20
CA GLY A 294 20.45 -11.17 -19.00
C GLY A 294 19.20 -10.41 -19.47
N GLY A 295 19.35 -9.24 -20.09
CA GLY A 295 18.26 -8.45 -20.65
C GLY A 295 17.13 -8.18 -19.64
N ASP A 296 15.93 -8.66 -19.96
CA ASP A 296 14.75 -8.42 -19.11
C ASP A 296 14.79 -9.18 -17.78
N PHE A 297 15.46 -10.34 -17.73
CA PHE A 297 15.61 -11.11 -16.49
C PHE A 297 16.46 -10.33 -15.47
N ASP A 298 17.58 -9.75 -15.93
CA ASP A 298 18.43 -8.89 -15.10
C ASP A 298 17.70 -7.59 -14.71
N ARG A 299 16.91 -7.01 -15.62
CA ARG A 299 16.07 -5.84 -15.30
C ARG A 299 15.04 -6.16 -14.22
N SER A 300 14.36 -7.30 -14.29
CA SER A 300 13.44 -7.75 -13.25
C SER A 300 14.17 -7.97 -11.91
N ALA A 301 15.39 -8.50 -11.93
CA ALA A 301 16.20 -8.61 -10.72
C ALA A 301 16.57 -7.23 -10.13
N ASN A 302 16.87 -6.23 -10.98
CA ASN A 302 17.09 -4.86 -10.53
C ASN A 302 15.83 -4.22 -9.94
N GLN A 303 14.64 -4.53 -10.45
CA GLN A 303 13.36 -4.08 -9.87
C GLN A 303 13.15 -4.68 -8.47
N GLN A 304 13.49 -5.96 -8.27
CA GLN A 304 13.48 -6.59 -6.95
C GLN A 304 14.46 -5.90 -6.00
N GLU A 305 15.65 -5.56 -6.48
CA GLU A 305 16.64 -4.81 -5.70
C GLU A 305 16.13 -3.41 -5.32
N THR A 306 15.42 -2.72 -6.22
CA THR A 306 14.76 -1.45 -5.90
C THR A 306 13.70 -1.61 -4.81
N LEU A 307 12.85 -2.65 -4.87
CA LEU A 307 11.86 -2.93 -3.82
C LEU A 307 12.52 -3.24 -2.47
N ARG A 308 13.62 -4.01 -2.46
CA ARG A 308 14.41 -4.27 -1.24
C ARG A 308 15.03 -2.99 -0.69
N ALA A 309 15.56 -2.12 -1.55
CA ALA A 309 16.14 -0.85 -1.13
C ALA A 309 15.09 0.12 -0.56
N ILE A 310 13.88 0.14 -1.12
CA ILE A 310 12.72 0.86 -0.57
C ILE A 310 12.35 0.30 0.80
N GLN A 311 12.22 -1.02 0.94
CA GLN A 311 11.93 -1.69 2.21
C GLN A 311 12.98 -1.33 3.27
N ALA A 312 14.26 -1.40 2.94
CA ALA A 312 15.34 -1.07 3.85
C ALA A 312 15.31 0.41 4.28
N ALA A 313 15.02 1.32 3.34
CA ALA A 313 14.87 2.74 3.67
C ALA A 313 13.67 3.00 4.59
N ILE A 314 12.55 2.30 4.37
CA ILE A 314 11.38 2.38 5.26
C ILE A 314 11.73 1.85 6.66
N GLY A 315 12.34 0.67 6.75
CA GLY A 315 12.74 0.06 8.02
C GLY A 315 13.74 0.90 8.83
N LEU A 316 14.62 1.67 8.18
CA LEU A 316 15.50 2.64 8.84
C LEU A 316 14.75 3.93 9.23
N GLY A 317 13.81 4.36 8.37
CA GLY A 317 13.09 5.62 8.53
C GLY A 317 12.07 5.61 9.67
N ILE A 318 11.52 4.46 10.05
CA ILE A 318 10.47 4.36 11.09
C ILE A 318 10.89 4.89 12.47
N ALA A 319 12.20 5.03 12.73
CA ALA A 319 12.69 5.66 13.96
C ALA A 319 12.38 7.17 14.03
N LYS A 320 12.14 7.81 12.87
CA LYS A 320 11.82 9.23 12.75
C LYS A 320 10.30 9.44 12.88
N PRO A 321 9.83 10.29 13.79
CA PRO A 321 8.41 10.63 13.89
C PRO A 321 7.85 11.15 12.56
N GLY A 322 6.64 10.73 12.18
CA GLY A 322 5.96 11.20 10.96
C GLY A 322 6.48 10.60 9.66
N PHE A 323 7.57 9.81 9.68
CA PHE A 323 8.18 9.27 8.48
C PHE A 323 7.26 8.29 7.75
N LEU A 324 6.66 7.36 8.49
CA LEU A 324 5.83 6.31 7.90
C LEU A 324 4.53 6.90 7.35
N GLU A 325 3.97 7.89 8.03
CA GLU A 325 2.80 8.65 7.61
C GLU A 325 3.10 9.42 6.33
N THR A 326 4.19 10.18 6.30
CA THR A 326 4.61 10.94 5.11
C THR A 326 4.82 10.01 3.92
N GLY A 327 5.49 8.87 4.12
CA GLY A 327 5.70 7.86 3.10
C GLY A 327 4.38 7.23 2.62
N ALA A 328 3.49 6.87 3.54
CA ALA A 328 2.18 6.30 3.21
C ALA A 328 1.29 7.30 2.45
N PHE A 329 1.28 8.57 2.86
CA PHE A 329 0.57 9.64 2.15
C PHE A 329 1.13 9.86 0.75
N ALA A 330 2.45 9.88 0.59
CA ALA A 330 3.08 9.98 -0.72
C ALA A 330 2.69 8.79 -1.61
N ALA A 331 2.82 7.56 -1.09
CA ALA A 331 2.42 6.36 -1.83
C ALA A 331 0.94 6.38 -2.24
N HIS A 332 0.04 6.75 -1.32
CA HIS A 332 -1.39 6.82 -1.60
C HIS A 332 -1.75 7.88 -2.65
N ARG A 333 -1.06 9.02 -2.66
CA ARG A 333 -1.31 10.11 -3.64
C ARG A 333 -0.63 9.90 -4.99
N LYS A 334 0.50 9.19 -5.02
CA LYS A 334 1.39 9.11 -6.19
C LYS A 334 1.31 7.77 -6.91
N LEU A 335 0.72 6.76 -6.27
CA LEU A 335 0.53 5.43 -6.85
C LEU A 335 -0.96 5.14 -7.00
N GLU A 336 -1.30 4.37 -8.03
CA GLU A 336 -2.65 3.89 -8.25
C GLU A 336 -2.84 2.58 -7.48
N THR A 337 -3.46 2.66 -6.29
CA THR A 337 -3.58 1.50 -5.39
C THR A 337 -5.01 0.95 -5.27
N GLY A 338 -6.02 1.81 -5.44
CA GLY A 338 -7.41 1.51 -5.09
C GLY A 338 -7.64 1.25 -3.60
N MET A 339 -6.64 1.50 -2.75
CA MET A 339 -6.67 1.29 -1.30
C MET A 339 -6.90 2.62 -0.56
N SER A 340 -7.58 2.55 0.58
CA SER A 340 -7.65 3.65 1.54
C SER A 340 -6.27 4.00 2.11
N ILE A 341 -6.11 5.23 2.62
CA ILE A 341 -4.88 5.63 3.29
C ILE A 341 -4.52 4.71 4.47
N THR A 342 -5.51 4.17 5.19
CA THR A 342 -5.28 3.26 6.30
C THR A 342 -4.75 1.90 5.84
N GLU A 343 -5.25 1.37 4.72
CA GLU A 343 -4.70 0.14 4.11
C GLU A 343 -3.26 0.36 3.63
N VAL A 344 -2.98 1.48 2.97
CA VAL A 344 -1.61 1.85 2.55
C VAL A 344 -0.69 1.98 3.76
N PHE A 345 -1.16 2.60 4.85
CA PHE A 345 -0.40 2.73 6.09
C PHE A 345 -0.12 1.37 6.75
N ARG A 346 -1.10 0.44 6.77
CA ARG A 346 -0.88 -0.92 7.27
C ARG A 346 0.14 -1.68 6.44
N ILE A 347 0.11 -1.54 5.11
CA ILE A 347 1.13 -2.11 4.23
C ILE A 347 2.49 -1.48 4.55
N ALA A 348 2.57 -0.17 4.75
CA ALA A 348 3.81 0.50 5.12
C ALA A 348 4.37 -0.02 6.46
N GLN A 349 3.50 -0.26 7.46
CA GLN A 349 3.86 -0.90 8.72
C GLN A 349 4.36 -2.34 8.52
N ALA A 350 3.67 -3.13 7.70
CA ALA A 350 4.08 -4.49 7.36
C ALA A 350 5.46 -4.48 6.70
N VAL A 351 5.68 -3.60 5.72
CA VAL A 351 6.98 -3.42 5.02
C VAL A 351 8.08 -3.00 5.99
N ALA A 352 7.78 -2.08 6.93
CA ALA A 352 8.71 -1.67 7.97
C ALA A 352 9.10 -2.80 8.93
N SER A 353 8.20 -3.76 9.15
CA SER A 353 8.41 -4.90 10.05
C SER A 353 9.15 -6.09 9.43
N ILE A 354 9.43 -6.04 8.11
CA ILE A 354 10.15 -7.10 7.41
C ILE A 354 11.56 -7.25 7.99
N ASP A 355 11.95 -8.48 8.35
CA ASP A 355 13.32 -8.84 8.68
C ASP A 355 14.10 -9.04 7.38
N PRO A 356 15.11 -8.21 7.06
CA PRO A 356 15.89 -8.33 5.82
C PRO A 356 16.51 -9.71 5.62
N ARG A 357 16.80 -10.44 6.71
CA ARG A 357 17.38 -11.80 6.68
C ARG A 357 16.36 -12.88 6.29
N LYS A 358 15.06 -12.56 6.35
CA LYS A 358 13.96 -13.45 5.97
C LYS A 358 13.36 -13.06 4.62
N THR A 359 14.11 -12.33 3.80
CA THR A 359 13.68 -11.94 2.46
C THR A 359 14.18 -12.93 1.42
N SER A 360 13.31 -13.31 0.49
CA SER A 360 13.65 -14.15 -0.67
C SER A 360 13.23 -13.46 -1.96
N GLY A 361 13.60 -14.01 -3.11
CA GLY A 361 13.01 -13.58 -4.37
C GLY A 361 13.62 -14.26 -5.58
N CYS A 362 12.77 -14.59 -6.53
CA CYS A 362 13.14 -15.26 -7.77
C CYS A 362 12.56 -14.52 -8.96
N VAL A 363 13.26 -14.58 -10.09
CA VAL A 363 12.73 -14.12 -11.38
C VAL A 363 12.33 -15.36 -12.17
N VAL A 364 11.09 -15.40 -12.66
CA VAL A 364 10.60 -16.47 -13.53
C VAL A 364 11.47 -16.51 -14.79
N GLN A 365 12.26 -17.57 -14.92
CA GLN A 365 13.09 -17.82 -16.10
C GLN A 365 12.22 -18.33 -17.26
N GLY A 366 12.77 -18.31 -18.46
CA GLY A 366 12.11 -18.81 -19.66
C GLY A 366 13.01 -18.79 -20.87
N SER A 367 12.57 -19.38 -21.97
CA SER A 367 13.25 -19.27 -23.26
C SER A 367 12.75 -18.05 -24.03
N ILE A 368 13.63 -17.40 -24.77
CA ILE A 368 13.26 -16.30 -25.67
C ILE A 368 12.79 -16.91 -26.99
N GLY A 369 11.69 -16.38 -27.52
CA GLY A 369 11.11 -16.84 -28.78
C GLY A 369 10.47 -15.71 -29.56
N ASN A 370 9.73 -16.11 -30.61
CA ASN A 370 8.99 -15.20 -31.47
C ASN A 370 7.56 -15.73 -31.67
N VAL A 371 6.58 -14.84 -31.61
CA VAL A 371 5.20 -15.11 -32.02
C VAL A 371 4.76 -13.94 -32.89
N ASN A 372 4.37 -14.22 -34.14
CA ASN A 372 3.91 -13.22 -35.12
C ASN A 372 4.86 -12.04 -35.29
N GLY A 373 6.17 -12.29 -35.33
CA GLY A 373 7.20 -11.27 -35.49
C GLY A 373 7.57 -10.54 -34.19
N ALA A 374 6.83 -10.72 -33.10
CA ALA A 374 7.15 -10.13 -31.80
C ALA A 374 8.05 -11.05 -30.98
N SER A 375 9.13 -10.50 -30.42
CA SER A 375 9.95 -11.21 -29.43
C SER A 375 9.17 -11.36 -28.11
N ILE A 376 9.20 -12.58 -27.58
CA ILE A 376 8.49 -12.99 -26.37
C ILE A 376 9.39 -13.83 -25.47
N VAL A 377 8.95 -14.06 -24.24
CA VAL A 377 9.50 -15.07 -23.33
C VAL A 377 8.46 -16.18 -23.18
N PHE A 378 8.84 -17.43 -23.37
CA PHE A 378 8.05 -18.58 -22.92
C PHE A 378 8.43 -18.86 -21.47
N PRO A 379 7.62 -18.43 -20.49
CA PRO A 379 7.99 -18.56 -19.09
C PRO A 379 8.01 -20.03 -18.67
N ASN A 380 8.95 -20.39 -17.79
CA ASN A 380 8.93 -21.67 -17.10
C ASN A 380 7.78 -21.66 -16.08
N THR A 381 6.60 -22.09 -16.54
CA THR A 381 5.37 -22.08 -15.75
C THR A 381 5.47 -22.98 -14.53
N ALA A 382 6.14 -24.13 -14.64
CA ALA A 382 6.37 -25.02 -13.50
C ALA A 382 7.19 -24.35 -12.40
N ALA A 383 8.25 -23.60 -12.75
CA ALA A 383 9.01 -22.82 -11.79
C ALA A 383 8.17 -21.68 -11.18
N ALA A 384 7.39 -20.96 -11.98
CA ALA A 384 6.51 -19.90 -11.50
C ALA A 384 5.48 -20.42 -10.47
N ARG A 385 4.86 -21.58 -10.74
CA ARG A 385 3.94 -22.26 -9.83
C ARG A 385 4.63 -22.68 -8.54
N ARG A 386 5.81 -23.31 -8.66
CA ARG A 386 6.62 -23.71 -7.50
C ARG A 386 6.94 -22.52 -6.60
N TYR A 387 7.34 -21.38 -7.17
CA TYR A 387 7.62 -20.17 -6.39
C TYR A 387 6.37 -19.70 -5.62
N GLY A 388 5.20 -19.70 -6.27
CA GLY A 388 3.94 -19.36 -5.63
C GLY A 388 3.57 -20.34 -4.52
N ASP A 389 3.73 -21.64 -4.74
CA ASP A 389 3.37 -22.69 -3.78
C ASP A 389 4.30 -22.74 -2.57
N ASP A 390 5.61 -22.56 -2.78
CA ASP A 390 6.59 -22.44 -1.69
C ASP A 390 6.21 -21.28 -0.76
N ALA A 391 5.94 -20.10 -1.34
CA ALA A 391 5.76 -18.88 -0.57
C ALA A 391 4.34 -18.60 -0.08
N ARG A 392 3.31 -19.33 -0.57
CA ARG A 392 1.88 -19.04 -0.33
C ARG A 392 1.54 -18.79 1.14
N LYS A 393 2.16 -19.56 2.04
CA LYS A 393 1.83 -19.59 3.48
C LYS A 393 2.70 -18.67 4.34
N ASP A 394 4.00 -18.56 4.03
CA ASP A 394 4.99 -17.93 4.90
C ASP A 394 5.82 -16.84 4.21
N ALA A 395 5.49 -16.52 2.94
CA ALA A 395 6.21 -15.57 2.10
C ALA A 395 7.70 -15.94 1.92
N GLN A 396 8.05 -17.22 1.82
CA GLN A 396 9.41 -17.67 1.54
C GLN A 396 9.51 -18.61 0.33
N ILE A 397 10.44 -18.32 -0.57
CA ILE A 397 10.82 -19.22 -1.65
C ILE A 397 12.08 -19.98 -1.22
N LYS A 398 12.03 -21.31 -1.29
CA LYS A 398 13.14 -22.16 -0.83
C LYS A 398 14.33 -22.15 -1.78
N ARG A 399 14.06 -22.08 -3.09
CA ARG A 399 15.09 -22.06 -4.13
C ARG A 399 14.60 -21.40 -5.43
N CYS A 400 15.48 -20.58 -6.00
CA CYS A 400 15.43 -20.25 -7.42
C CYS A 400 16.17 -21.38 -8.17
#